data_AF-A0A2A2K182-F1
#
_entry.id   AF-A0A2A2K182-F1
#
_cell.length_a   1.000
_cell.length_b   1.000
_cell.length_c   1.000
_cell.angle_alpha   90.00
_cell.angle_beta   90.00
_cell.angle_gamma   90.00
#
_symmetry.space_group_name_H-M   'P 1'
#
loop_
_entity.id
_entity.type
_entity.pdbx_description
1 polymer ?
#
loop_
_entity_poly.entity_id
_entity_poly.type
_entity_poly.pdbx_seq_one_letter_code
_entity_poly.pdbx_strand_id
1 'polypeptide(L)'
;MAGENGNSGAANGGDVELDNKIVNQLEYYFGNINLPRDKFLQGKLKDDEGWVPIDVLLTFNRLALITTDKERIGKAVKEADSEVISVSEDLTKIRRNIGNPLPENSLEYWQQIKARTVYMKGFPVDAKLDEVQTFAKKFGNVENVLMRRIKADRIFKGSCFITYKTREEAENAAKSEDNFAEGEMTKLMQDEYWVKKNRETKEKRAAEKLAKLAKKNEELAAKRAAKQMVHFTKGLILAVENVPKNASVNELKEFFNQFAKVGYIVHEPDQTNAEIRFEGTEDAAKTAWEKAQSDSEGGKVMFKENELTGRVLEGEEEDKYWTAFNSSKFNKIANKQGRGRGRGRGRGGRGGRHGGGDRSGGHQGRKTVFKDDGEGEKEGANGNQEKSDKKRAHEEAAGDGPVAKKTKE
;
A
#
# COMPACT_ATOMS: atom_id res chain seq x y z
N MET A 1 -20.29 53.64 66.12
CA MET A 1 -19.32 53.41 65.01
C MET A 1 -19.35 51.93 64.71
N ALA A 2 -20.14 51.52 63.73
CA ALA A 2 -20.17 50.15 63.25
C ALA A 2 -19.02 49.98 62.25
N GLY A 3 -18.12 49.03 62.54
CA GLY A 3 -17.05 48.66 61.64
C GLY A 3 -17.58 47.86 60.45
N GLU A 4 -17.14 48.25 59.26
CA GLU A 4 -17.24 47.43 58.06
C GLU A 4 -16.38 46.18 58.23
N ASN A 5 -16.97 45.00 58.00
CA ASN A 5 -16.22 43.76 57.86
C ASN A 5 -16.89 42.86 56.82
N GLY A 6 -16.14 42.61 55.74
CA GLY A 6 -16.04 41.29 55.11
C GLY A 6 -17.11 40.88 54.10
N ASN A 7 -16.87 41.19 52.82
CA ASN A 7 -17.35 40.35 51.71
C ASN A 7 -16.23 40.15 50.68
N SER A 8 -15.25 39.31 51.01
CA SER A 8 -14.13 38.93 50.14
C SER A 8 -13.96 37.40 50.03
N GLY A 9 -15.07 36.65 50.07
CA GLY A 9 -15.04 35.17 50.09
C GLY A 9 -15.25 34.48 48.73
N ALA A 10 -15.73 35.18 47.70
CA ALA A 10 -16.13 34.54 46.44
C ALA A 10 -15.10 34.64 45.30
N ALA A 11 -14.12 35.55 45.38
CA ALA A 11 -13.13 35.76 44.32
C ALA A 11 -11.99 34.72 44.32
N ASN A 12 -11.59 34.22 45.49
CA ASN A 12 -10.41 33.34 45.61
C ASN A 12 -10.61 31.92 45.05
N GLY A 13 -11.85 31.39 45.04
CA GLY A 13 -12.10 30.01 44.57
C GLY A 13 -11.93 29.85 43.06
N GLY A 14 -12.40 30.84 42.29
CA GLY A 14 -12.29 30.83 40.83
C GLY A 14 -10.85 31.02 40.34
N ASP A 15 -10.05 31.81 41.07
CA ASP A 15 -8.66 32.04 40.71
C ASP A 15 -7.79 30.80 40.93
N VAL A 16 -7.98 30.07 42.03
CA VAL A 16 -7.29 28.82 42.32
C VAL A 16 -7.63 27.72 41.30
N GLU A 17 -8.89 27.63 40.86
CA GLU A 17 -9.26 26.69 39.78
C GLU A 17 -8.59 27.01 38.44
N LEU A 18 -8.46 28.30 38.11
CA LEU A 18 -7.77 28.73 36.89
C LEU A 18 -6.28 28.40 36.97
N ASP A 19 -5.65 28.67 38.11
CA ASP A 19 -4.22 28.42 38.33
C ASP A 19 -3.91 26.93 38.28
N ASN A 20 -4.78 26.09 38.84
CA ASN A 20 -4.71 24.64 38.68
C ASN A 20 -4.82 24.20 37.21
N LYS A 21 -5.70 24.83 36.39
CA LYS A 21 -5.79 24.51 34.96
C LYS A 21 -4.52 24.91 34.21
N ILE A 22 -3.90 26.04 34.56
CA ILE A 22 -2.63 26.50 33.99
C ILE A 22 -1.53 25.48 34.28
N VAL A 23 -1.37 25.10 35.56
CA VAL A 23 -0.33 24.17 36.00
C VAL A 23 -0.52 22.80 35.36
N ASN A 24 -1.73 22.23 35.41
CA ASN A 24 -2.02 20.94 34.76
C ASN A 24 -1.72 20.96 33.25
N GLN A 25 -2.02 22.07 32.56
CA GLN A 25 -1.75 22.19 31.13
C GLN A 25 -0.25 22.26 30.82
N LEU A 26 0.53 22.93 31.67
CA LEU A 26 1.99 23.01 31.54
C LEU A 26 2.66 21.69 31.91
N GLU A 27 2.24 21.04 32.99
CA GLU A 27 2.68 19.69 33.36
C GLU A 27 2.45 18.68 32.24
N TYR A 28 1.32 18.80 31.53
CA TYR A 28 1.05 17.98 30.35
C TYR A 28 2.08 18.23 29.24
N TYR A 29 2.40 19.49 28.92
CA TYR A 29 3.34 19.84 27.86
C TYR A 29 4.76 19.33 28.14
N PHE A 30 5.23 19.54 29.37
CA PHE A 30 6.56 19.09 29.83
C PHE A 30 6.56 17.65 30.36
N GLY A 31 5.41 16.98 30.36
CA GLY A 31 5.23 15.64 30.90
C GLY A 31 5.84 14.53 30.05
N ASN A 32 5.90 13.32 30.62
CA ASN A 32 6.60 12.18 30.05
C ASN A 32 5.99 11.66 28.75
N ILE A 33 4.70 11.89 28.53
CA ILE A 33 3.99 11.38 27.35
C ILE A 33 4.10 12.35 26.15
N ASN A 34 3.97 13.65 26.40
CA ASN A 34 3.97 14.67 25.34
C ASN A 34 5.39 15.05 24.92
N LEU A 35 6.28 15.34 25.88
CA LEU A 35 7.58 15.94 25.59
C LEU A 35 8.47 15.09 24.67
N PRO A 36 8.52 13.75 24.74
CA PRO A 36 9.26 12.92 23.79
C PRO A 36 8.74 12.99 22.34
N ARG A 37 7.51 13.45 22.12
CA ARG A 37 6.86 13.50 20.80
C ARG A 37 6.77 14.93 20.24
N ASP A 38 6.77 15.93 21.11
CA ASP A 38 6.68 17.33 20.74
C ASP A 38 8.04 17.87 20.24
N LYS A 39 8.20 17.88 18.91
CA LYS A 39 9.42 18.37 18.26
C LYS A 39 9.64 19.87 18.48
N PHE A 40 8.57 20.64 18.67
CA PHE A 40 8.67 22.09 18.84
C PHE A 40 9.22 22.41 20.23
N LEU A 41 8.63 21.82 21.28
CA LEU A 41 9.15 21.96 22.65
C LEU A 41 10.57 21.39 22.78
N GLN A 42 10.86 20.24 22.20
CA GLN A 42 12.22 19.68 22.18
C GLN A 42 13.25 20.60 21.51
N GLY A 43 12.83 21.34 20.48
CA GLY A 43 13.68 22.35 19.86
C GLY A 43 13.98 23.47 20.84
N LYS A 44 12.92 24.05 21.44
CA LYS A 44 13.06 25.18 22.37
C LYS A 44 13.85 24.86 23.63
N LEU A 45 13.71 23.64 24.16
CA LEU A 45 14.50 23.18 25.31
C LEU A 45 16.02 23.14 25.03
N LYS A 46 16.44 23.00 23.76
CA LYS A 46 17.87 22.99 23.40
C LYS A 46 18.46 24.39 23.25
N ASP A 47 17.61 25.38 23.01
CA ASP A 47 18.04 26.75 22.70
C ASP A 47 18.57 27.49 23.95
N ASP A 48 18.01 27.20 25.14
CA ASP A 48 18.29 27.97 26.37
C ASP A 48 18.34 27.09 27.63
N GLU A 49 19.23 26.08 27.66
CA GLU A 49 19.45 25.20 28.83
C GLU A 49 18.17 24.57 29.43
N GLY A 50 17.18 24.29 28.59
CA GLY A 50 15.88 23.76 29.01
C GLY A 50 14.84 24.80 29.42
N TRP A 51 15.16 26.09 29.40
CA TRP A 51 14.21 27.18 29.65
C TRP A 51 13.40 27.50 28.40
N VAL A 52 12.10 27.70 28.60
CA VAL A 52 11.16 28.11 27.56
C VAL A 52 10.46 29.39 28.02
N PRO A 53 10.58 30.51 27.28
CA PRO A 53 9.87 31.74 27.61
C PRO A 53 8.35 31.55 27.64
N ILE A 54 7.67 32.17 28.60
CA ILE A 54 6.20 32.13 28.69
C ILE A 54 5.55 32.68 27.41
N ASP A 55 6.18 33.65 26.75
CA ASP A 55 5.79 34.13 25.43
C ASP A 55 5.65 33.02 24.38
N VAL A 56 6.58 32.07 24.37
CA VAL A 56 6.53 30.93 23.47
C VAL A 56 5.41 29.99 23.88
N LEU A 57 5.20 29.78 25.17
CA LEU A 57 4.12 28.92 25.69
C LEU A 57 2.72 29.51 25.41
N LEU A 58 2.59 30.83 25.38
CA LEU A 58 1.34 31.51 25.00
C LEU A 58 0.98 31.31 23.52
N THR A 59 1.91 30.86 22.66
CA THR A 59 1.57 30.46 21.28
C THR A 59 0.78 29.15 21.22
N PHE A 60 0.69 28.41 22.32
CA PHE A 60 -0.03 27.14 22.39
C PHE A 60 -1.51 27.44 22.62
N ASN A 61 -2.33 27.10 21.62
CA ASN A 61 -3.78 27.39 21.63
C ASN A 61 -4.49 27.00 22.95
N ARG A 62 -4.10 25.88 23.56
CA ARG A 62 -4.77 25.39 24.77
C ARG A 62 -4.45 26.20 26.01
N LEU A 63 -3.20 26.67 26.16
CA LEU A 63 -2.80 27.57 27.24
C LEU A 63 -3.38 28.97 27.03
N ALA A 64 -3.32 29.49 25.80
CA ALA A 64 -3.88 30.80 25.44
C ALA A 64 -5.40 30.91 25.68
N LEU A 65 -6.13 29.80 25.58
CA LEU A 65 -7.56 29.73 25.91
C LEU A 65 -7.84 29.76 27.42
N ILE A 66 -6.85 29.43 28.26
CA ILE A 66 -6.99 29.46 29.73
C ILE A 66 -6.62 30.84 30.25
N THR A 67 -5.48 31.38 29.82
CA THR A 67 -5.01 32.71 30.21
C THR A 67 -4.04 33.28 29.17
N THR A 68 -3.97 34.61 29.10
CA THR A 68 -2.96 35.35 28.32
C THR A 68 -2.01 36.16 29.22
N ASP A 69 -2.21 36.10 30.54
CA ASP A 69 -1.41 36.85 31.52
C ASP A 69 -0.15 36.08 31.90
N LYS A 70 1.01 36.65 31.56
CA LYS A 70 2.33 36.07 31.83
C LYS A 70 2.65 36.01 33.31
N GLU A 71 2.31 37.07 34.05
CA GLU A 71 2.63 37.15 35.47
C GLU A 71 1.85 36.10 36.25
N ARG A 72 0.58 35.92 35.88
CA ARG A 72 -0.27 34.89 36.47
C ARG A 72 0.25 33.48 36.19
N ILE A 73 0.71 33.19 34.97
CA ILE A 73 1.31 31.89 34.64
C ILE A 73 2.54 31.63 35.53
N GLY A 74 3.44 32.60 35.66
CA GLY A 74 4.63 32.47 36.49
C GLY A 74 4.31 32.25 37.97
N LYS A 75 3.35 33.02 38.51
CA LYS A 75 2.88 32.88 39.90
C LYS A 75 2.22 31.52 40.16
N ALA A 76 1.31 31.09 39.29
CA ALA A 76 0.62 29.81 39.42
C ALA A 76 1.61 28.63 39.47
N VAL A 77 2.64 28.65 38.61
CA VAL A 77 3.68 27.61 38.61
C VAL A 77 4.56 27.67 39.87
N LYS A 78 4.88 28.87 40.36
CA LYS A 78 5.66 29.05 41.58
C LYS A 78 4.92 28.56 42.82
N GLU A 79 3.61 28.82 42.90
CA GLU A 79 2.77 28.45 44.05
C GLU A 79 2.43 26.97 44.07
N ALA A 80 2.28 26.33 42.90
CA ALA A 80 1.90 24.92 42.82
C ALA A 80 3.03 23.94 43.15
N ASP A 81 4.29 24.39 43.20
CA ASP A 81 5.49 23.59 43.52
C ASP A 81 5.49 22.20 42.85
N SER A 82 5.30 22.19 41.53
CA SER A 82 5.19 20.95 40.75
C SER A 82 6.52 20.19 40.71
N GLU A 83 6.47 18.87 40.84
CA GLU A 83 7.63 17.98 40.66
C GLU A 83 8.13 17.95 39.20
N VAL A 84 7.30 18.36 38.22
CA VAL A 84 7.62 18.25 36.80
C VAL A 84 8.19 19.55 36.24
N ILE A 85 7.71 20.71 36.67
CA ILE A 85 8.06 22.00 36.09
C ILE A 85 8.60 22.98 37.15
N SER A 86 9.53 23.83 36.74
CA SER A 86 10.02 24.98 37.52
C SER A 86 9.92 26.25 36.72
N VAL A 87 9.72 27.35 37.42
CA VAL A 87 9.74 28.71 36.88
C VAL A 87 11.07 29.40 37.24
N SER A 88 11.52 30.30 36.38
CA SER A 88 12.70 31.12 36.62
C SER A 88 12.47 32.14 37.74
N GLU A 89 13.55 32.67 38.32
CA GLU A 89 13.47 33.64 39.42
C GLU A 89 12.71 34.92 39.03
N ASP A 90 12.83 35.33 37.76
CA ASP A 90 12.16 36.48 37.16
C ASP A 90 10.71 36.17 36.71
N LEU A 91 10.23 34.94 36.89
CA LEU A 91 8.90 34.48 36.50
C LEU A 91 8.60 34.56 34.99
N THR A 92 9.61 34.67 34.14
CA THR A 92 9.42 34.85 32.68
C THR A 92 9.62 33.58 31.86
N LYS A 93 10.30 32.56 32.41
CA LYS A 93 10.64 31.31 31.73
C LYS A 93 10.23 30.11 32.57
N ILE A 94 9.87 29.02 31.89
CA ILE A 94 9.50 27.75 32.51
C ILE A 94 10.38 26.65 31.93
N ARG A 95 10.83 25.73 32.78
CA ARG A 95 11.55 24.52 32.37
C ARG A 95 10.99 23.29 33.05
N ARG A 96 11.39 22.13 32.54
CA ARG A 96 11.20 20.86 33.25
C ARG A 96 12.23 20.74 34.38
N ASN A 97 11.82 20.21 35.53
CA ASN A 97 12.70 20.01 36.67
C ASN A 97 13.84 19.04 36.37
N ILE A 98 15.06 19.46 36.70
CA ILE A 98 16.29 18.68 36.49
C ILE A 98 16.26 17.37 37.31
N GLY A 99 15.65 17.40 38.51
CA GLY A 99 15.48 16.23 39.37
C GLY A 99 14.51 15.17 38.84
N ASN A 100 13.74 15.48 37.79
CA ASN A 100 12.78 14.56 37.17
C ASN A 100 13.09 14.38 35.68
N PRO A 101 14.19 13.67 35.33
CA PRO A 101 14.56 13.46 33.93
C PRO A 101 13.47 12.69 33.20
N LEU A 102 13.41 12.87 31.87
CA LEU A 102 12.53 12.05 31.05
C LEU A 102 12.88 10.57 31.22
N PRO A 103 11.88 9.69 31.36
CA PRO A 103 12.11 8.26 31.30
C PRO A 103 12.85 7.88 30.03
N GLU A 104 13.71 6.86 30.10
CA GLU A 104 14.40 6.35 28.92
C GLU A 104 13.37 5.97 27.86
N ASN A 105 13.58 6.42 26.63
CA ASN A 105 12.68 6.21 25.49
C ASN A 105 12.78 4.77 24.96
N SER A 106 12.61 3.79 25.85
CA SER A 106 12.73 2.36 25.58
C SER A 106 11.40 1.77 25.10
N LEU A 107 11.48 0.65 24.39
CA LEU A 107 10.29 -0.09 23.95
C LEU A 107 9.43 -0.55 25.14
N GLU A 108 10.07 -0.93 26.25
CA GLU A 108 9.41 -1.41 27.47
C GLU A 108 8.60 -0.30 28.15
N TYR A 109 9.14 0.91 28.24
CA TYR A 109 8.40 2.06 28.78
C TYR A 109 7.10 2.33 28.00
N TRP A 110 7.17 2.32 26.67
CA TRP A 110 5.97 2.48 25.84
C TRP A 110 5.04 1.27 25.90
N GLN A 111 5.54 0.06 26.18
CA GLN A 111 4.70 -1.11 26.42
C GLN A 111 3.91 -0.97 27.72
N GLN A 112 4.55 -0.49 28.80
CA GLN A 112 3.87 -0.20 30.06
C GLN A 112 2.80 0.89 29.89
N ILE A 113 3.10 1.96 29.15
CA ILE A 113 2.09 2.98 28.79
C ILE A 113 0.92 2.36 28.03
N LYS A 114 1.19 1.48 27.05
CA LYS A 114 0.12 0.81 26.29
C LYS A 114 -0.72 -0.09 27.17
N ALA A 115 -0.11 -0.79 28.13
CA ALA A 115 -0.81 -1.67 29.06
C ALA A 115 -1.73 -0.93 30.04
N ARG A 116 -1.51 0.37 30.27
CA ARG A 116 -2.40 1.24 31.06
C ARG A 116 -3.23 2.21 30.21
N THR A 117 -3.31 1.96 28.90
CA THR A 117 -4.08 2.79 27.96
C THR A 117 -5.30 2.05 27.46
N VAL A 118 -6.45 2.70 27.51
CA VAL A 118 -7.73 2.19 27.05
C VAL A 118 -8.11 2.87 25.74
N TYR A 119 -8.54 2.08 24.77
CA TYR A 119 -9.23 2.55 23.59
C TYR A 119 -10.73 2.68 23.88
N MET A 120 -11.28 3.86 23.65
CA MET A 120 -12.72 4.12 23.79
C MET A 120 -13.26 4.70 22.47
N LYS A 121 -14.29 4.07 21.91
CA LYS A 121 -15.02 4.52 20.71
C LYS A 121 -16.50 4.67 21.04
N GLY A 122 -17.16 5.67 20.48
CA GLY A 122 -18.56 5.98 20.75
C GLY A 122 -18.79 7.44 21.14
N PHE A 123 -17.73 8.25 21.22
CA PHE A 123 -17.88 9.69 21.42
C PHE A 123 -18.50 10.33 20.17
N PRO A 124 -19.41 11.30 20.33
CA PRO A 124 -19.97 12.00 19.20
C PRO A 124 -18.90 12.87 18.52
N VAL A 125 -19.08 13.17 17.24
CA VAL A 125 -18.05 13.82 16.40
C VAL A 125 -17.76 15.27 16.85
N ASP A 126 -18.71 15.89 17.53
CA ASP A 126 -18.67 17.22 18.14
C ASP A 126 -18.11 17.23 19.58
N ALA A 127 -17.85 16.06 20.18
CA ALA A 127 -17.35 15.97 21.55
C ALA A 127 -16.05 16.77 21.74
N LYS A 128 -15.97 17.49 22.86
CA LYS A 128 -14.79 18.29 23.22
C LYS A 128 -13.82 17.48 24.09
N LEU A 129 -12.54 17.85 24.04
CA LEU A 129 -11.50 17.21 24.87
C LEU A 129 -11.85 17.28 26.36
N ASP A 130 -12.39 18.42 26.80
CA ASP A 130 -12.70 18.69 28.21
C ASP A 130 -13.83 17.77 28.72
N GLU A 131 -14.81 17.46 27.87
CA GLU A 131 -15.87 16.50 28.16
C GLU A 131 -15.33 15.07 28.26
N VAL A 132 -14.47 14.68 27.31
CA VAL A 132 -13.81 13.36 27.32
C VAL A 132 -12.92 13.21 28.56
N GLN A 133 -12.17 14.24 28.94
CA GLN A 133 -11.36 14.23 30.16
C GLN A 133 -12.22 14.09 31.41
N THR A 134 -13.34 14.81 31.47
CA THR A 134 -14.27 14.74 32.61
C THR A 134 -14.88 13.36 32.76
N PHE A 135 -15.28 12.74 31.64
CA PHE A 135 -15.74 11.35 31.63
C PHE A 135 -14.65 10.36 32.04
N ALA A 136 -13.44 10.52 31.49
CA ALA A 136 -12.31 9.65 31.78
C ALA A 136 -11.90 9.65 33.26
N LYS A 137 -11.98 10.82 33.91
CA LYS A 137 -11.69 11.02 35.34
C LYS A 137 -12.64 10.24 36.26
N LYS A 138 -13.82 9.82 35.79
CA LYS A 138 -14.76 8.98 36.58
C LYS A 138 -14.19 7.60 36.91
N PHE A 139 -13.28 7.09 36.08
CA PHE A 139 -12.75 5.73 36.22
C PHE A 139 -11.37 5.67 36.89
N GLY A 140 -10.69 6.81 37.04
CA GLY A 140 -9.35 6.84 37.60
C GLY A 140 -8.58 8.11 37.28
N ASN A 141 -7.29 8.11 37.62
CA ASN A 141 -6.41 9.25 37.40
C ASN A 141 -5.84 9.21 35.97
N VAL A 142 -6.28 10.17 35.16
CA VAL A 142 -5.95 10.24 33.73
C VAL A 142 -4.65 11.02 33.54
N GLU A 143 -3.67 10.38 32.90
CA GLU A 143 -2.38 10.98 32.58
C GLU A 143 -2.39 11.63 31.19
N ASN A 144 -3.08 11.03 30.23
CA ASN A 144 -3.15 11.57 28.86
C ASN A 144 -4.42 11.13 28.13
N VAL A 145 -4.98 12.05 27.34
CA VAL A 145 -6.10 11.78 26.43
C VAL A 145 -5.70 12.14 25.01
N LEU A 146 -5.69 11.14 24.13
CA LEU A 146 -5.37 11.28 22.71
C LEU A 146 -6.63 11.06 21.87
N MET A 147 -7.26 12.16 21.43
CA MET A 147 -8.38 12.11 20.49
C MET A 147 -7.90 11.76 19.08
N ARG A 148 -8.48 10.73 18.47
CA ARG A 148 -8.11 10.31 17.11
C ARG A 148 -8.82 11.19 16.09
N ARG A 149 -8.04 11.86 15.24
CA ARG A 149 -8.53 12.74 14.17
C ARG A 149 -8.08 12.22 12.80
N ILE A 150 -8.88 12.48 11.77
CA ILE A 150 -8.47 12.28 10.38
C ILE A 150 -7.43 13.36 10.04
N LYS A 151 -6.27 12.99 9.50
CA LYS A 151 -5.18 13.94 9.26
C LYS A 151 -5.51 15.02 8.22
N ALA A 152 -6.30 14.67 7.21
CA ALA A 152 -6.70 15.59 6.15
C ALA A 152 -7.58 16.72 6.67
N ASP A 153 -8.71 16.38 7.30
CA ASP A 153 -9.74 17.35 7.67
C ASP A 153 -9.71 17.73 9.17
N ARG A 154 -8.82 17.13 9.96
CA ARG A 154 -8.74 17.25 11.44
C ARG A 154 -10.05 16.88 12.17
N ILE A 155 -10.97 16.23 11.47
CA ILE A 155 -12.27 15.76 11.99
C ILE A 155 -12.04 14.65 13.01
N PHE A 156 -12.76 14.74 14.14
CA PHE A 156 -12.71 13.75 15.21
C PHE A 156 -13.40 12.46 14.77
N LYS A 157 -12.73 11.31 14.98
CA LYS A 157 -13.24 9.99 14.59
C LYS A 157 -14.24 9.37 15.59
N GLY A 158 -14.61 10.09 16.64
CA GLY A 158 -15.40 9.53 17.73
C GLY A 158 -14.67 8.46 18.56
N SER A 159 -13.33 8.46 18.54
CA SER A 159 -12.51 7.51 19.30
C SER A 159 -11.27 8.15 19.92
N CYS A 160 -10.93 7.71 21.13
CA CYS A 160 -9.85 8.24 21.95
C CYS A 160 -9.00 7.11 22.54
N PHE A 161 -7.72 7.41 22.78
CA PHE A 161 -6.87 6.61 23.67
C PHE A 161 -6.68 7.37 24.98
N ILE A 162 -6.97 6.72 26.09
CA ILE A 162 -6.93 7.30 27.43
C ILE A 162 -5.92 6.53 28.25
N THR A 163 -4.85 7.19 28.66
CA THR A 163 -3.78 6.61 29.49
C THR A 163 -4.06 6.95 30.94
N TYR A 164 -4.19 5.92 31.78
CA TYR A 164 -4.37 6.04 33.23
C TYR A 164 -3.03 5.89 33.95
N LYS A 165 -2.95 6.32 35.22
CA LYS A 165 -1.73 6.15 36.02
C LYS A 165 -1.42 4.67 36.28
N THR A 166 -2.45 3.90 36.64
CA THR A 166 -2.34 2.47 36.95
C THR A 166 -3.03 1.61 35.90
N ARG A 167 -2.59 0.36 35.79
CA ARG A 167 -3.22 -0.62 34.91
C ARG A 167 -4.60 -1.03 35.40
N GLU A 168 -4.81 -1.10 36.72
CA GLU A 168 -6.10 -1.46 37.32
C GLU A 168 -7.19 -0.44 36.98
N GLU A 169 -6.88 0.86 37.05
CA GLU A 169 -7.79 1.92 36.60
C GLU A 169 -8.15 1.79 35.12
N ALA A 170 -7.16 1.45 34.27
CA ALA A 170 -7.39 1.22 32.85
C ALA A 170 -8.29 -0.02 32.61
N GLU A 171 -8.07 -1.12 33.33
CA GLU A 171 -8.90 -2.31 33.22
C GLU A 171 -10.33 -2.07 33.72
N ASN A 172 -10.49 -1.31 34.81
CA ASN A 172 -11.81 -0.90 35.31
C ASN A 172 -12.53 -0.01 34.30
N ALA A 173 -11.83 0.94 33.69
CA ALA A 173 -12.38 1.78 32.63
C ALA A 173 -12.74 0.98 31.38
N ALA A 174 -12.00 -0.09 31.05
CA ALA A 174 -12.30 -0.96 29.91
C ALA A 174 -13.49 -1.89 30.17
N LYS A 175 -13.67 -2.35 31.42
CA LYS A 175 -14.77 -3.23 31.84
C LYS A 175 -16.05 -2.51 32.23
N SER A 176 -16.00 -1.19 32.42
CA SER A 176 -17.18 -0.43 32.83
C SER A 176 -18.25 -0.39 31.74
N GLU A 177 -19.52 -0.46 32.15
CA GLU A 177 -20.68 -0.36 31.26
C GLU A 177 -21.12 1.10 31.03
N ASP A 178 -20.47 2.06 31.71
CA ASP A 178 -20.78 3.48 31.58
C ASP A 178 -20.60 3.99 30.15
N ASN A 179 -21.67 4.51 29.57
CA ASN A 179 -21.63 5.12 28.25
C ASN A 179 -21.41 6.63 28.33
N PHE A 180 -20.76 7.19 27.32
CA PHE A 180 -20.66 8.62 27.15
C PHE A 180 -21.92 9.11 26.45
N ALA A 181 -22.73 9.89 27.16
CA ALA A 181 -24.08 10.28 26.74
C ALA A 181 -24.95 9.04 26.43
N GLU A 182 -25.83 9.12 25.42
CA GLU A 182 -26.73 8.02 25.02
C GLU A 182 -26.09 7.03 24.01
N GLY A 183 -24.79 7.19 23.71
CA GLY A 183 -24.10 6.39 22.69
C GLY A 183 -23.48 5.10 23.24
N GLU A 184 -23.72 3.97 22.58
CA GLU A 184 -23.04 2.71 22.90
C GLU A 184 -21.51 2.85 22.71
N MET A 185 -20.75 2.57 23.76
CA MET A 185 -19.29 2.67 23.72
C MET A 185 -18.62 1.31 23.56
N THR A 186 -17.69 1.23 22.61
CA THR A 186 -16.72 0.14 22.55
C THR A 186 -15.47 0.53 23.35
N LYS A 187 -15.20 -0.21 24.42
CA LYS A 187 -14.00 -0.04 25.24
C LYS A 187 -13.14 -1.29 25.13
N LEU A 188 -11.85 -1.10 24.86
CA LEU A 188 -10.89 -2.19 24.70
C LEU A 188 -9.57 -1.74 25.29
N MET A 189 -8.78 -2.65 25.84
CA MET A 189 -7.40 -2.32 26.19
C MET A 189 -6.62 -2.03 24.90
N GLN A 190 -5.62 -1.13 24.97
CA GLN A 190 -4.95 -0.68 23.76
C GLN A 190 -4.19 -1.81 23.05
N ASP A 191 -3.62 -2.76 23.79
CA ASP A 191 -3.02 -3.98 23.25
C ASP A 191 -4.04 -4.86 22.49
N GLU A 192 -5.21 -5.09 23.07
CA GLU A 192 -6.32 -5.82 22.41
C GLU A 192 -6.77 -5.13 21.14
N TYR A 193 -6.90 -3.80 21.17
CA TYR A 193 -7.19 -2.98 19.98
C TYR A 193 -6.16 -3.22 18.88
N TRP A 194 -4.85 -3.17 19.22
CA TRP A 194 -3.80 -3.39 18.22
C TRP A 194 -3.79 -4.82 17.68
N VAL A 195 -4.06 -5.83 18.52
CA VAL A 195 -4.19 -7.23 18.07
C VAL A 195 -5.34 -7.36 17.09
N LYS A 196 -6.52 -6.83 17.43
CA LYS A 196 -7.70 -6.84 16.55
C LYS A 196 -7.42 -6.11 15.23
N LYS A 197 -6.83 -4.92 15.29
CA LYS A 197 -6.49 -4.11 14.11
C LYS A 197 -5.48 -4.79 13.20
N ASN A 198 -4.48 -5.46 13.78
CA ASN A 198 -3.49 -6.22 13.02
C ASN A 198 -4.12 -7.42 12.30
N ARG A 199 -5.05 -8.12 12.96
CA ARG A 199 -5.81 -9.22 12.36
C ARG A 199 -6.66 -8.72 11.19
N GLU A 200 -7.47 -7.68 11.40
CA GLU A 200 -8.29 -7.06 10.34
C GLU A 200 -7.43 -6.62 9.14
N THR A 201 -6.29 -5.99 9.41
CA THR A 201 -5.38 -5.53 8.35
C THR A 201 -4.79 -6.71 7.58
N LYS A 202 -4.45 -7.81 8.27
CA LYS A 202 -3.91 -9.03 7.64
C LYS A 202 -4.97 -9.70 6.76
N GLU A 203 -6.21 -9.78 7.23
CA GLU A 203 -7.35 -10.34 6.49
C GLU A 203 -7.68 -9.48 5.26
N LYS A 204 -7.75 -8.16 5.41
CA LYS A 204 -7.97 -7.24 4.27
C LYS A 204 -6.89 -7.40 3.20
N ARG A 205 -5.61 -7.48 3.60
CA ARG A 205 -4.50 -7.72 2.67
C ARG A 205 -4.56 -9.08 2.00
N ALA A 206 -5.03 -10.11 2.71
CA ALA A 206 -5.21 -11.45 2.14
C ALA A 206 -6.35 -11.44 1.09
N ALA A 207 -7.48 -10.80 1.42
CA ALA A 207 -8.61 -10.64 0.52
C ALA A 207 -8.24 -9.84 -0.74
N GLU A 208 -7.52 -8.72 -0.61
CA GLU A 208 -7.03 -7.93 -1.75
C GLU A 208 -6.08 -8.73 -2.65
N LYS A 209 -5.19 -9.54 -2.06
CA LYS A 209 -4.31 -10.43 -2.83
C LYS A 209 -5.10 -11.49 -3.59
N LEU A 210 -6.10 -12.10 -2.95
CA LEU A 210 -6.96 -13.09 -3.58
C LEU A 210 -7.77 -12.48 -4.73
N ALA A 211 -8.35 -11.29 -4.52
CA ALA A 211 -9.08 -10.57 -5.56
C ALA A 211 -8.19 -10.20 -6.75
N LYS A 212 -6.96 -9.74 -6.52
CA LYS A 212 -5.97 -9.47 -7.59
C LYS A 212 -5.58 -10.75 -8.33
N LEU A 213 -5.44 -11.88 -7.62
CA LEU A 213 -5.13 -13.16 -8.23
C LEU A 213 -6.30 -13.68 -9.09
N ALA A 214 -7.54 -13.55 -8.61
CA ALA A 214 -8.75 -13.90 -9.35
C ALA A 214 -8.83 -13.12 -10.68
N LYS A 215 -8.71 -11.78 -10.62
CA LYS A 215 -8.69 -10.93 -11.82
C LYS A 215 -7.58 -11.32 -12.81
N LYS A 216 -6.38 -11.61 -12.31
CA LYS A 216 -5.26 -12.04 -13.16
C LYS A 216 -5.51 -13.41 -13.80
N ASN A 217 -6.14 -14.33 -13.08
CA ASN A 217 -6.47 -15.66 -13.60
C ASN A 217 -7.57 -15.58 -14.67
N GLU A 218 -8.59 -14.75 -14.46
CA GLU A 218 -9.63 -14.46 -15.46
C GLU A 218 -9.04 -13.84 -16.73
N GLU A 219 -8.14 -12.85 -16.59
CA GLU A 219 -7.45 -12.24 -17.73
C GLU A 219 -6.59 -13.25 -18.50
N LEU A 220 -5.87 -14.13 -17.78
CA LEU A 220 -5.08 -15.19 -18.40
C LEU A 220 -5.97 -16.24 -19.09
N ALA A 221 -7.11 -16.57 -18.52
CA ALA A 221 -8.09 -17.47 -19.11
C ALA A 221 -8.69 -16.86 -20.40
N ALA A 222 -9.10 -15.59 -20.35
CA ALA A 222 -9.58 -14.85 -21.52
C ALA A 222 -8.51 -14.76 -22.63
N LYS A 223 -7.24 -14.50 -22.29
CA LYS A 223 -6.13 -14.51 -23.26
C LYS A 223 -5.88 -15.90 -23.86
N ARG A 224 -6.06 -16.97 -23.09
CA ARG A 224 -5.95 -18.35 -23.60
C ARG A 224 -7.10 -18.68 -24.54
N ALA A 225 -8.34 -18.33 -24.17
CA ALA A 225 -9.53 -18.50 -25.00
C ALA A 225 -9.42 -17.69 -26.30
N ALA A 226 -9.01 -16.43 -26.22
CA ALA A 226 -8.78 -15.59 -27.39
C ALA A 226 -7.68 -16.16 -28.29
N LYS A 227 -6.56 -16.66 -27.74
CA LYS A 227 -5.53 -17.34 -28.54
C LYS A 227 -6.02 -18.63 -29.22
N GLN A 228 -6.99 -19.34 -28.63
CA GLN A 228 -7.65 -20.47 -29.27
C GLN A 228 -8.62 -20.03 -30.37
N MET A 229 -9.25 -18.86 -30.23
CA MET A 229 -10.25 -18.33 -31.17
C MET A 229 -9.66 -17.56 -32.37
N VAL A 230 -8.40 -17.14 -32.34
CA VAL A 230 -7.81 -16.36 -33.45
C VAL A 230 -7.53 -17.26 -34.66
N HIS A 231 -8.49 -17.19 -35.58
CA HIS A 231 -8.42 -17.31 -37.05
C HIS A 231 -8.19 -18.72 -37.64
N PHE A 232 -9.30 -19.41 -37.85
CA PHE A 232 -9.42 -20.42 -38.90
C PHE A 232 -9.89 -19.70 -40.17
N THR A 233 -9.01 -19.56 -41.16
CA THR A 233 -9.42 -19.25 -42.53
C THR A 233 -10.06 -20.51 -43.09
N LYS A 234 -11.37 -20.45 -43.34
CA LYS A 234 -12.20 -21.57 -43.79
C LYS A 234 -11.84 -21.98 -45.23
N GLY A 235 -12.06 -23.25 -45.57
CA GLY A 235 -11.87 -23.77 -46.94
C GLY A 235 -10.40 -24.00 -47.33
N LEU A 236 -9.51 -24.23 -46.36
CA LEU A 236 -8.08 -24.48 -46.61
C LEU A 236 -7.68 -25.95 -46.62
N ILE A 237 -8.60 -26.88 -46.34
CA ILE A 237 -8.31 -28.30 -46.17
C ILE A 237 -9.03 -29.15 -47.21
N LEU A 238 -8.28 -29.99 -47.90
CA LEU A 238 -8.76 -30.98 -48.86
C LEU A 238 -8.54 -32.37 -48.28
N ALA A 239 -9.62 -33.10 -48.01
CA ALA A 239 -9.57 -34.54 -47.73
C ALA A 239 -9.51 -35.29 -49.07
N VAL A 240 -8.54 -36.19 -49.23
CA VAL A 240 -8.31 -36.98 -50.43
C VAL A 240 -8.34 -38.45 -50.05
N GLU A 241 -9.15 -39.23 -50.76
CA GLU A 241 -9.24 -40.68 -50.61
C GLU A 241 -8.64 -41.39 -51.83
N ASN A 242 -8.44 -42.71 -51.73
CA ASN A 242 -7.77 -43.56 -52.72
C ASN A 242 -6.27 -43.29 -52.93
N VAL A 243 -5.60 -42.71 -51.94
CA VAL A 243 -4.14 -42.58 -51.93
C VAL A 243 -3.48 -43.96 -51.88
N PRO A 244 -2.47 -44.26 -52.72
CA PRO A 244 -1.75 -45.53 -52.67
C PRO A 244 -1.12 -45.76 -51.30
N LYS A 245 -1.18 -46.99 -50.78
CA LYS A 245 -0.65 -47.32 -49.43
C LYS A 245 0.87 -47.10 -49.29
N ASN A 246 1.59 -47.09 -50.41
CA ASN A 246 3.03 -46.80 -50.47
C ASN A 246 3.35 -45.32 -50.77
N ALA A 247 2.34 -44.45 -50.84
CA ALA A 247 2.55 -43.04 -51.12
C ALA A 247 3.26 -42.37 -49.94
N SER A 248 4.35 -41.66 -50.23
CA SER A 248 5.03 -40.86 -49.23
C SER A 248 4.39 -39.48 -49.12
N VAL A 249 4.38 -38.92 -47.91
CA VAL A 249 3.97 -37.53 -47.64
C VAL A 249 4.69 -36.53 -48.54
N ASN A 250 5.98 -36.78 -48.83
CA ASN A 250 6.77 -35.90 -49.70
C ASN A 250 6.29 -35.93 -51.15
N GLU A 251 5.87 -37.09 -51.65
CA GLU A 251 5.40 -37.25 -53.04
C GLU A 251 4.03 -36.61 -53.24
N LEU A 252 3.12 -36.78 -52.26
CA LEU A 252 1.84 -36.07 -52.22
C LEU A 252 2.08 -34.56 -52.16
N LYS A 253 3.07 -34.10 -51.39
CA LYS A 253 3.43 -32.69 -51.33
C LYS A 253 3.90 -32.18 -52.68
N GLU A 254 4.80 -32.89 -53.35
CA GLU A 254 5.31 -32.49 -54.66
C GLU A 254 4.19 -32.42 -55.72
N PHE A 255 3.27 -33.38 -55.72
CA PHE A 255 2.12 -33.40 -56.63
C PHE A 255 1.18 -32.22 -56.39
N PHE A 256 0.67 -32.05 -55.17
CA PHE A 256 -0.30 -31.00 -54.86
C PHE A 256 0.29 -29.59 -54.86
N ASN A 257 1.61 -29.45 -54.69
CA ASN A 257 2.31 -28.16 -54.76
C ASN A 257 2.38 -27.58 -56.19
N GLN A 258 2.06 -28.37 -57.22
CA GLN A 258 1.91 -27.90 -58.61
C GLN A 258 0.63 -27.05 -58.78
N PHE A 259 -0.43 -27.36 -58.02
CA PHE A 259 -1.74 -26.72 -58.15
C PHE A 259 -1.94 -25.57 -57.17
N ALA A 260 -1.44 -25.72 -55.94
CA ALA A 260 -1.41 -24.66 -54.92
C ALA A 260 -0.35 -24.95 -53.86
N LYS A 261 0.14 -23.91 -53.19
CA LYS A 261 1.20 -24.06 -52.19
C LYS A 261 0.74 -24.91 -51.00
N VAL A 262 1.34 -26.08 -50.82
CA VAL A 262 0.96 -27.01 -49.74
C VAL A 262 1.70 -26.65 -48.45
N GLY A 263 0.93 -26.40 -47.38
CA GLY A 263 1.47 -26.11 -46.05
C GLY A 263 1.74 -27.36 -45.23
N TYR A 264 0.75 -28.24 -45.09
CA TYR A 264 0.85 -29.43 -44.24
C TYR A 264 0.03 -30.59 -44.79
N ILE A 265 0.52 -31.82 -44.65
CA ILE A 265 -0.21 -33.04 -45.04
C ILE A 265 -0.27 -33.95 -43.82
N VAL A 266 -1.48 -34.42 -43.50
CA VAL A 266 -1.73 -35.50 -42.55
C VAL A 266 -2.06 -36.74 -43.38
N HIS A 267 -1.14 -37.69 -43.42
CA HIS A 267 -1.36 -39.01 -44.02
C HIS A 267 -0.79 -40.03 -43.05
N GLU A 268 -1.63 -40.98 -42.63
CA GLU A 268 -1.21 -42.07 -41.77
C GLU A 268 -0.66 -43.23 -42.63
N PRO A 269 0.44 -43.88 -42.21
CA PRO A 269 0.96 -45.04 -42.92
C PRO A 269 -0.13 -46.11 -43.10
N ASP A 270 -0.16 -46.74 -44.27
CA ASP A 270 -1.13 -47.77 -44.67
C ASP A 270 -2.60 -47.33 -44.81
N GLN A 271 -2.91 -46.05 -44.58
CA GLN A 271 -4.22 -45.46 -44.86
C GLN A 271 -4.32 -44.97 -46.30
N THR A 272 -5.51 -45.10 -46.88
CA THR A 272 -5.83 -44.60 -48.23
C THR A 272 -6.34 -43.16 -48.23
N ASN A 273 -6.40 -42.53 -47.05
CA ASN A 273 -6.98 -41.20 -46.86
C ASN A 273 -5.89 -40.23 -46.40
N ALA A 274 -5.84 -39.05 -47.00
CA ALA A 274 -4.91 -37.99 -46.67
C ALA A 274 -5.64 -36.64 -46.56
N GLU A 275 -5.27 -35.83 -45.58
CA GLU A 275 -5.80 -34.47 -45.41
C GLU A 275 -4.69 -33.46 -45.73
N ILE A 276 -4.94 -32.61 -46.72
CA ILE A 276 -3.97 -31.68 -47.27
C ILE A 276 -4.41 -30.25 -46.94
N ARG A 277 -3.55 -29.54 -46.23
CA ARG A 277 -3.73 -28.12 -45.91
C ARG A 277 -2.92 -27.26 -46.86
N PHE A 278 -3.60 -26.36 -47.56
CA PHE A 278 -2.99 -25.36 -48.42
C PHE A 278 -2.67 -24.05 -47.67
N GLU A 279 -1.65 -23.33 -48.13
CA GLU A 279 -1.34 -21.96 -47.69
C GLU A 279 -2.04 -20.96 -48.63
N GLY A 280 -2.91 -20.09 -48.10
CA GLY A 280 -3.63 -19.11 -48.92
C GLY A 280 -4.73 -18.37 -48.17
N THR A 281 -5.56 -17.65 -48.94
CA THR A 281 -6.83 -17.02 -48.50
C THR A 281 -7.96 -18.06 -48.49
N GLU A 282 -9.17 -17.66 -48.08
CA GLU A 282 -10.37 -18.53 -48.08
C GLU A 282 -10.53 -19.28 -49.42
N ASP A 283 -10.94 -20.55 -49.37
CA ASP A 283 -11.17 -21.46 -50.51
C ASP A 283 -9.94 -21.91 -51.33
N ALA A 284 -8.73 -21.77 -50.78
CA ALA A 284 -7.52 -22.26 -51.47
C ALA A 284 -7.57 -23.76 -51.78
N ALA A 285 -8.19 -24.59 -50.93
CA ALA A 285 -8.32 -26.03 -51.18
C ALA A 285 -9.25 -26.33 -52.35
N LYS A 286 -10.34 -25.57 -52.48
CA LYS A 286 -11.29 -25.70 -53.60
C LYS A 286 -10.61 -25.31 -54.92
N THR A 287 -9.92 -24.18 -54.93
CA THR A 287 -9.18 -23.70 -56.10
C THR A 287 -8.08 -24.69 -56.52
N ALA A 288 -7.37 -25.28 -55.56
CA ALA A 288 -6.35 -26.29 -55.82
C ALA A 288 -6.94 -27.56 -56.46
N TRP A 289 -8.10 -28.00 -55.96
CA TRP A 289 -8.78 -29.19 -56.44
C TRP A 289 -9.38 -29.00 -57.84
N GLU A 290 -10.00 -27.84 -58.11
CA GLU A 290 -10.51 -27.49 -59.43
C GLU A 290 -9.39 -27.41 -60.47
N LYS A 291 -8.23 -26.85 -60.12
CA LYS A 291 -7.05 -26.84 -60.99
C LYS A 291 -6.54 -28.25 -61.29
N ALA A 292 -6.45 -29.12 -60.27
CA ALA A 292 -6.03 -30.50 -60.45
C ALA A 292 -6.99 -31.27 -61.39
N GLN A 293 -8.29 -31.02 -61.31
CA GLN A 293 -9.27 -31.59 -62.23
C GLN A 293 -9.12 -31.05 -63.66
N SER A 294 -8.88 -29.76 -63.84
CA SER A 294 -8.74 -29.14 -65.18
C SER A 294 -7.46 -29.55 -65.91
N ASP A 295 -6.38 -29.80 -65.18
CA ASP A 295 -5.09 -30.24 -65.76
C ASP A 295 -5.07 -31.75 -66.09
N SER A 296 -6.09 -32.50 -65.64
CA SER A 296 -6.19 -33.94 -65.87
C SER A 296 -7.07 -34.25 -67.08
N GLU A 297 -6.59 -35.06 -68.03
CA GLU A 297 -7.38 -35.54 -69.18
C GLU A 297 -8.63 -36.29 -68.70
N GLY A 298 -9.81 -35.65 -68.81
CA GLY A 298 -11.09 -36.23 -68.41
C GLY A 298 -11.58 -35.88 -66.99
N GLY A 299 -10.95 -34.95 -66.28
CA GLY A 299 -11.40 -34.48 -64.96
C GLY A 299 -11.06 -35.42 -63.80
N LYS A 300 -10.27 -36.47 -64.05
CA LYS A 300 -9.88 -37.49 -63.07
C LYS A 300 -8.46 -37.23 -62.57
N VAL A 301 -8.33 -36.81 -61.31
CA VAL A 301 -7.02 -36.53 -60.70
C VAL A 301 -6.30 -37.86 -60.43
N MET A 302 -5.34 -38.22 -61.27
CA MET A 302 -4.59 -39.47 -61.15
C MET A 302 -3.29 -39.26 -60.38
N PHE A 303 -3.01 -40.12 -59.39
CA PHE A 303 -1.75 -40.17 -58.68
C PHE A 303 -1.24 -41.62 -58.60
N LYS A 304 -0.07 -41.89 -59.21
CA LYS A 304 0.57 -43.21 -59.26
C LYS A 304 -0.43 -44.35 -59.58
N GLU A 305 -1.19 -44.17 -60.67
CA GLU A 305 -2.19 -45.13 -61.19
C GLU A 305 -3.52 -45.22 -60.40
N ASN A 306 -3.69 -44.47 -59.30
CA ASN A 306 -4.95 -44.36 -58.58
C ASN A 306 -5.72 -43.08 -58.93
N GLU A 307 -7.03 -43.20 -59.11
CA GLU A 307 -7.96 -42.07 -59.23
C GLU A 307 -8.26 -41.52 -57.82
N LEU A 308 -7.78 -40.31 -57.54
CA LEU A 308 -7.97 -39.65 -56.26
C LEU A 308 -9.35 -38.99 -56.19
N THR A 309 -10.02 -39.15 -55.05
CA THR A 309 -11.30 -38.48 -54.76
C THR A 309 -11.11 -37.46 -53.67
N GLY A 310 -11.16 -36.18 -54.04
CA GLY A 310 -10.96 -35.04 -53.15
C GLY A 310 -12.27 -34.36 -52.76
N ARG A 311 -12.43 -34.07 -51.47
CA ARG A 311 -13.52 -33.26 -50.90
C ARG A 311 -12.93 -32.17 -50.02
N VAL A 312 -13.35 -30.93 -50.24
CA VAL A 312 -13.00 -29.81 -49.36
C VAL A 312 -13.74 -29.97 -48.05
N LEU A 313 -13.02 -29.96 -46.92
CA LEU A 313 -13.63 -30.01 -45.60
C LEU A 313 -14.20 -28.64 -45.26
N GLU A 314 -15.45 -28.61 -44.81
CA GLU A 314 -16.17 -27.40 -44.44
C GLU A 314 -16.91 -27.60 -43.10
N GLY A 315 -17.05 -26.53 -42.31
CA GLY A 315 -17.87 -26.53 -41.09
C GLY A 315 -17.28 -27.37 -39.95
N GLU A 316 -18.10 -28.23 -39.32
CA GLU A 316 -17.73 -28.96 -38.10
C GLU A 316 -16.54 -29.93 -38.27
N GLU A 317 -16.31 -30.45 -39.48
CA GLU A 317 -15.18 -31.35 -39.79
C GLU A 317 -13.86 -30.57 -39.85
N GLU A 318 -13.90 -29.36 -40.42
CA GLU A 318 -12.77 -28.44 -40.45
C GLU A 318 -12.41 -27.97 -39.03
N ASP A 319 -13.41 -27.68 -38.19
CA ASP A 319 -13.23 -27.30 -36.78
C ASP A 319 -12.57 -28.41 -35.94
N LYS A 320 -12.93 -29.68 -36.19
CA LYS A 320 -12.31 -30.85 -35.53
C LYS A 320 -10.85 -31.01 -35.92
N TYR A 321 -10.52 -30.89 -37.21
CA TYR A 321 -9.13 -30.94 -37.69
C TYR A 321 -8.28 -29.85 -37.01
N TRP A 322 -8.79 -28.62 -36.99
CA TRP A 322 -8.10 -27.50 -36.37
C TRP A 322 -7.90 -27.67 -34.86
N THR A 323 -8.90 -28.22 -34.16
CA THR A 323 -8.83 -28.52 -32.73
C THR A 323 -7.78 -29.61 -32.45
N ALA A 324 -7.75 -30.68 -33.23
CA ALA A 324 -6.78 -31.76 -33.11
C ALA A 324 -5.34 -31.29 -33.44
N PHE A 325 -5.19 -30.52 -34.51
CA PHE A 325 -3.90 -29.95 -34.92
C PHE A 325 -3.33 -28.99 -33.87
N ASN A 326 -4.16 -28.08 -33.33
CA ASN A 326 -3.72 -27.16 -32.27
C ASN A 326 -3.41 -27.88 -30.96
N SER A 327 -4.17 -28.91 -30.59
CA SER A 327 -3.91 -29.73 -29.40
C SER A 327 -2.57 -30.46 -29.51
N SER A 328 -2.23 -31.00 -30.69
CA SER A 328 -0.96 -31.67 -30.92
C SER A 328 0.25 -30.72 -30.88
N LYS A 329 0.12 -29.49 -31.40
CA LYS A 329 1.14 -28.43 -31.27
C LYS A 329 1.29 -27.96 -29.82
N PHE A 330 0.19 -27.77 -29.11
CA PHE A 330 0.19 -27.30 -27.73
C PHE A 330 0.88 -28.32 -26.80
N ASN A 331 0.59 -29.62 -26.96
CA ASN A 331 1.23 -30.69 -26.18
C ASN A 331 2.75 -30.78 -26.42
N LYS A 332 3.21 -30.57 -27.66
CA LYS A 332 4.64 -30.53 -27.99
C LYS A 332 5.35 -29.31 -27.38
N ILE A 333 4.69 -28.15 -27.34
CA ILE A 333 5.24 -26.92 -26.74
C ILE A 333 5.25 -27.00 -25.21
N ALA A 334 4.20 -27.55 -24.59
CA ALA A 334 4.11 -27.77 -23.15
C ALA A 334 5.20 -28.75 -22.66
N ASN A 335 5.45 -29.84 -23.39
CA ASN A 335 6.54 -30.78 -23.07
C ASN A 335 7.94 -30.17 -23.23
N LYS A 336 8.14 -29.24 -24.17
CA LYS A 336 9.41 -28.50 -24.30
C LYS A 336 9.61 -27.46 -23.19
N GLN A 337 8.56 -26.74 -22.78
CA GLN A 337 8.65 -25.76 -21.69
C GLN A 337 8.76 -26.40 -20.29
N GLY A 338 8.25 -27.61 -20.11
CA GLY A 338 8.39 -28.38 -18.87
C GLY A 338 9.82 -28.86 -18.57
N ARG A 339 10.67 -29.02 -19.59
CA ARG A 339 12.08 -29.43 -19.42
C ARG A 339 13.08 -28.27 -19.28
N GLY A 340 12.64 -27.02 -19.50
CA GLY A 340 13.52 -25.84 -19.56
C GLY A 340 13.58 -24.95 -18.31
N ARG A 341 12.81 -25.23 -17.25
CA ARG A 341 12.78 -24.40 -16.02
C ARG A 341 13.23 -25.12 -14.74
N GLY A 342 13.87 -26.28 -14.87
CA GLY A 342 14.24 -27.15 -13.74
C GLY A 342 15.74 -27.43 -13.53
N ARG A 343 16.66 -26.70 -14.19
CA ARG A 343 18.11 -26.84 -13.90
C ARG A 343 18.77 -25.47 -13.86
N GLY A 344 18.87 -24.91 -12.65
CA GLY A 344 19.62 -23.69 -12.42
C GLY A 344 19.30 -22.98 -11.10
N ARG A 345 19.21 -23.70 -9.97
CA ARG A 345 19.60 -23.22 -8.62
C ARG A 345 19.26 -24.27 -7.54
N GLY A 346 20.31 -24.82 -6.95
CA GLY A 346 20.31 -25.81 -5.85
C GLY A 346 20.96 -27.11 -6.32
N ARG A 347 22.09 -27.60 -5.78
CA ARG A 347 22.75 -27.36 -4.48
C ARG A 347 24.14 -28.03 -4.52
N GLY A 348 25.14 -27.45 -3.85
CA GLY A 348 26.46 -28.06 -3.58
C GLY A 348 27.59 -27.04 -3.82
N GLY A 349 28.40 -26.59 -2.87
CA GLY A 349 28.80 -27.19 -1.60
C GLY A 349 30.21 -27.78 -1.68
N ARG A 350 31.24 -26.97 -1.95
CA ARG A 350 32.62 -27.05 -1.38
C ARG A 350 33.60 -26.12 -2.11
N GLY A 351 34.38 -25.37 -1.33
CA GLY A 351 35.72 -24.90 -1.71
C GLY A 351 35.84 -23.43 -2.10
N GLY A 352 36.20 -22.58 -1.14
CA GLY A 352 36.55 -21.18 -1.39
C GLY A 352 36.82 -20.40 -0.10
N ARG A 353 37.93 -20.73 0.57
CA ARG A 353 38.53 -19.96 1.67
C ARG A 353 39.24 -18.74 1.07
N HIS A 354 39.30 -17.64 1.84
CA HIS A 354 39.85 -16.29 1.56
C HIS A 354 38.79 -15.32 1.01
N GLY A 355 38.59 -14.11 1.54
CA GLY A 355 39.29 -13.33 2.56
C GLY A 355 38.38 -12.19 3.04
N GLY A 356 38.77 -11.58 4.16
CA GLY A 356 37.96 -10.64 4.94
C GLY A 356 37.53 -9.36 4.24
N GLY A 357 36.60 -8.67 4.89
CA GLY A 357 36.10 -7.37 4.46
C GLY A 357 34.88 -6.94 5.27
N ASP A 358 35.13 -6.50 6.49
CA ASP A 358 34.26 -5.62 7.28
C ASP A 358 33.49 -4.62 6.42
N ARG A 359 32.15 -4.66 6.45
CA ARG A 359 31.28 -3.47 6.31
C ARG A 359 29.97 -3.67 7.08
N SER A 360 29.99 -3.13 8.29
CA SER A 360 28.84 -2.55 9.00
C SER A 360 27.81 -1.95 8.04
N GLY A 361 26.56 -2.39 8.16
CA GLY A 361 25.41 -1.91 7.39
C GLY A 361 24.12 -2.25 8.12
N GLY A 362 23.74 -1.39 9.05
CA GLY A 362 22.61 -1.55 9.96
C GLY A 362 21.30 -1.92 9.24
N HIS A 363 20.73 -3.04 9.65
CA HIS A 363 19.39 -3.46 9.27
C HIS A 363 18.37 -2.52 9.95
N GLN A 364 18.00 -1.44 9.28
CA GLN A 364 16.82 -0.67 9.67
C GLN A 364 15.58 -1.51 9.33
N GLY A 365 15.01 -2.14 10.35
CA GLY A 365 13.73 -2.81 10.26
C GLY A 365 12.69 -1.89 9.64
N ARG A 366 12.04 -2.34 8.55
CA ARG A 366 10.91 -1.63 7.95
C ARG A 366 9.82 -1.47 9.00
N LYS A 367 9.70 -0.26 9.55
CA LYS A 367 8.59 0.16 10.41
C LYS A 367 7.30 -0.10 9.64
N THR A 368 6.47 -1.01 10.14
CA THR A 368 5.16 -1.29 9.54
C THR A 368 4.27 -0.10 9.85
N VAL A 369 4.13 0.82 8.89
CA VAL A 369 3.19 1.94 8.98
C VAL A 369 1.81 1.37 8.66
N PHE A 370 0.94 1.33 9.66
CA PHE A 370 -0.47 0.97 9.46
C PHE A 370 -1.18 2.14 8.80
N LYS A 371 -1.67 1.94 7.57
CA LYS A 371 -2.59 2.87 6.91
C LYS A 371 -3.90 2.83 7.69
N ASP A 372 -4.27 3.96 8.29
CA ASP A 372 -5.48 4.12 9.10
C ASP A 372 -6.72 4.21 8.18
N ASP A 373 -7.88 3.72 8.64
CA ASP A 373 -9.06 3.38 7.82
C ASP A 373 -9.79 4.56 7.16
N GLY A 374 -9.18 5.74 7.06
CA GLY A 374 -9.79 6.96 6.50
C GLY A 374 -9.15 7.49 5.23
N GLU A 375 -8.10 6.86 4.70
CA GLU A 375 -7.51 7.27 3.42
C GLU A 375 -8.23 6.57 2.26
N GLY A 376 -9.29 7.20 1.76
CA GLY A 376 -9.88 6.86 0.47
C GLY A 376 -8.85 7.09 -0.65
N GLU A 377 -8.52 6.03 -1.38
CA GLU A 377 -7.70 6.15 -2.59
C GLU A 377 -8.51 6.85 -3.67
N LYS A 378 -8.12 8.08 -4.03
CA LYS A 378 -8.54 8.70 -5.27
C LYS A 378 -7.94 7.89 -6.43
N GLU A 379 -8.81 7.35 -7.27
CA GLU A 379 -8.45 6.78 -8.56
C GLU A 379 -7.77 7.85 -9.41
N GLY A 380 -6.44 7.78 -9.52
CA GLY A 380 -5.68 8.53 -10.50
C GLY A 380 -5.80 7.85 -11.85
N ALA A 381 -6.72 8.36 -12.68
CA ALA A 381 -6.78 8.07 -14.10
C ALA A 381 -5.40 8.34 -14.74
N ASN A 382 -4.80 7.31 -15.30
CA ASN A 382 -3.51 7.39 -15.98
C ASN A 382 -3.74 8.01 -17.37
N GLY A 383 -3.79 9.33 -17.41
CA GLY A 383 -3.75 10.13 -18.63
C GLY A 383 -2.34 10.14 -19.20
N ASN A 384 -2.23 9.61 -20.41
CA ASN A 384 -1.08 9.65 -21.30
C ASN A 384 -0.49 11.08 -21.36
N GLN A 385 0.82 11.25 -21.13
CA GLN A 385 1.50 12.47 -21.55
C GLN A 385 2.88 12.18 -22.13
N GLU A 386 2.94 12.43 -23.43
CA GLU A 386 4.12 12.48 -24.28
C GLU A 386 5.19 13.40 -23.70
N LYS A 387 6.44 12.95 -23.86
CA LYS A 387 7.63 13.76 -23.71
C LYS A 387 7.57 14.94 -24.67
N SER A 388 7.72 16.16 -24.16
CA SER A 388 8.18 17.29 -24.97
C SER A 388 9.38 17.93 -24.28
N ASP A 389 10.48 17.95 -25.03
CA ASP A 389 11.71 18.65 -24.72
C ASP A 389 11.48 20.15 -24.55
N LYS A 390 11.92 20.71 -23.42
CA LYS A 390 12.23 22.14 -23.33
C LYS A 390 13.57 22.36 -22.62
N LYS A 391 14.56 22.65 -23.47
CA LYS A 391 15.74 23.48 -23.23
C LYS A 391 15.48 24.53 -22.14
N ARG A 392 16.31 24.56 -21.10
CA ARG A 392 16.51 25.76 -20.27
C ARG A 392 17.84 26.40 -20.67
N ALA A 393 17.72 27.64 -21.13
CA ALA A 393 18.80 28.58 -21.33
C ALA A 393 19.44 28.92 -19.99
N HIS A 394 20.76 29.02 -20.02
CA HIS A 394 21.60 29.56 -18.97
C HIS A 394 21.71 31.06 -19.25
N GLU A 395 21.27 31.90 -18.31
CA GLU A 395 21.55 33.34 -18.38
C GLU A 395 21.98 33.81 -17.00
N GLU A 396 23.13 34.48 -17.02
CA GLU A 396 23.97 34.87 -15.90
C GLU A 396 23.33 36.00 -15.08
N ALA A 397 23.51 35.93 -13.76
CA ALA A 397 23.41 37.08 -12.88
C ALA A 397 24.71 37.17 -12.08
N ALA A 398 25.59 38.09 -12.48
CA ALA A 398 26.69 38.56 -11.66
C ALA A 398 27.00 40.02 -12.05
N GLY A 399 26.43 40.94 -11.30
CA GLY A 399 26.90 42.31 -11.24
C GLY A 399 27.38 42.57 -9.82
N ASP A 400 28.69 42.76 -9.63
CA ASP A 400 29.18 43.70 -8.64
C ASP A 400 30.58 44.23 -8.99
N GLY A 401 30.69 45.57 -8.94
CA GLY A 401 31.85 46.43 -8.69
C GLY A 401 33.24 46.14 -9.27
N PRO A 402 33.84 47.05 -10.07
CA PRO A 402 35.22 46.97 -10.51
C PRO A 402 36.19 47.58 -9.46
N VAL A 403 37.29 46.89 -9.18
CA VAL A 403 38.46 47.47 -8.49
C VAL A 403 39.67 47.41 -9.42
N ALA A 404 40.23 48.59 -9.67
CA ALA A 404 41.34 48.86 -10.56
C ALA A 404 42.68 48.26 -10.08
N LYS A 405 43.51 47.80 -11.03
CA LYS A 405 44.91 48.24 -11.18
C LYS A 405 45.61 47.63 -12.42
N LYS A 406 45.97 48.54 -13.32
CA LYS A 406 47.26 48.69 -14.03
C LYS A 406 47.91 47.47 -14.70
N THR A 407 48.08 47.60 -16.02
CA THR A 407 49.29 47.18 -16.73
C THR A 407 49.82 48.36 -17.56
N LYS A 408 51.13 48.63 -17.42
CA LYS A 408 51.99 49.20 -18.48
C LYS A 408 51.80 48.32 -19.73
N GLU A 409 51.74 48.83 -20.94
CA GLU A 409 52.66 49.73 -21.63
C GLU A 409 51.93 50.40 -22.81
#